data_AF-A0A2G5BJ80-F1
#
_entry.id   AF-A0A2G5BJ80-F1
#
_cell.length_a   1.000
_cell.length_b   1.000
_cell.length_c   1.000
_cell.angle_alpha   90.00
_cell.angle_beta   90.00
_cell.angle_gamma   90.00
#
_symmetry.space_group_name_H-M   'P 1'
#
loop_
_entity.id
_entity.type
_entity.pdbx_description
1 polymer ?
#
loop_
_entity_poly.entity_id
_entity_poly.type
_entity_poly.pdbx_seq_one_letter_code
_entity_poly.pdbx_strand_id
1 'polypeptide(L)'
;MDKAVDLTCIGGCFGPSRKPTEFLCLTLKLLQLQPDRQMLDVLVDQKDFKYLRALALLYFRLTQPSVEIYQKLEPLYADYRKLRSKNMTGTYEIVHIDEFVDSLLRENKVCFITLPGITKRMALEDAGQLAPRISPLDDESESDSTDN
;
A
#
# COMPACT_ATOMS: atom_id res chain seq x y z
N MET A 1 0.45 -18.43 -5.19
CA MET A 1 1.33 -17.25 -5.23
C MET A 1 1.78 -16.96 -6.65
N ASP A 2 2.02 -18.01 -7.44
CA ASP A 2 2.46 -17.93 -8.84
C ASP A 2 1.62 -16.96 -9.68
N LYS A 3 0.28 -16.99 -9.58
CA LYS A 3 -0.60 -16.04 -10.31
C LYS A 3 -0.44 -14.57 -9.91
N ALA A 4 0.04 -14.29 -8.70
CA ALA A 4 0.23 -12.92 -8.23
C ALA A 4 1.55 -12.32 -8.73
N VAL A 5 2.51 -13.17 -9.11
CA VAL A 5 3.76 -12.75 -9.76
C VAL A 5 3.48 -12.21 -11.16
N ASP A 6 2.48 -12.75 -11.85
CA ASP A 6 2.10 -12.35 -13.21
C ASP A 6 1.26 -11.06 -13.29
N LEU A 7 0.97 -10.42 -12.15
CA LEU A 7 0.21 -9.18 -12.11
C LEU A 7 0.92 -8.06 -12.89
N THR A 8 0.17 -7.38 -13.76
CA THR A 8 0.70 -6.30 -14.62
C THR A 8 0.15 -4.91 -14.27
N CYS A 9 -0.90 -4.85 -13.45
CA CYS A 9 -1.50 -3.59 -13.01
C CYS A 9 -2.18 -3.74 -11.64
N ILE A 10 -2.32 -2.61 -10.95
CA ILE A 10 -3.24 -2.45 -9.81
C ILE A 10 -4.57 -1.90 -10.32
N GLY A 11 -5.65 -2.08 -9.57
CA GLY A 11 -6.95 -1.49 -9.92
C GLY A 11 -8.13 -2.20 -9.27
N GLY A 12 -9.31 -1.63 -9.46
CA GLY A 12 -10.57 -2.18 -8.95
C GLY A 12 -11.39 -2.84 -10.04
N CYS A 13 -12.64 -2.36 -10.21
CA CYS A 13 -13.48 -2.69 -11.37
C CYS A 13 -13.35 -1.62 -12.45
N PHE A 14 -13.51 -2.02 -13.72
CA PHE A 14 -13.41 -1.13 -14.87
C PHE A 14 -14.49 -1.39 -15.92
N GLY A 15 -14.75 -0.38 -16.75
CA GLY A 15 -15.69 -0.42 -17.86
C GLY A 15 -17.17 -0.42 -17.43
N PRO A 16 -18.08 -0.32 -18.40
CA PRO A 16 -19.53 -0.24 -18.13
C PRO A 16 -20.08 -1.50 -17.46
N SER A 17 -19.49 -2.67 -17.73
CA SER A 17 -19.86 -3.95 -17.11
C SER A 17 -19.24 -4.17 -15.72
N ARG A 18 -18.50 -3.20 -15.17
CA ARG A 18 -17.80 -3.28 -13.87
C ARG A 18 -16.95 -4.56 -13.74
N LYS A 19 -16.22 -4.92 -14.79
CA LYS A 19 -15.35 -6.10 -14.80
C LYS A 19 -14.24 -5.93 -13.74
N PRO A 20 -14.02 -6.91 -12.84
CA PRO A 20 -12.93 -6.81 -11.86
C PRO A 20 -11.56 -7.01 -12.53
N THR A 21 -10.55 -6.33 -12.01
CA THR A 21 -9.15 -6.64 -12.31
C THR A 21 -8.70 -7.92 -11.60
N GLU A 22 -7.66 -8.57 -12.13
CA GLU A 22 -7.02 -9.71 -11.46
C GLU A 22 -6.46 -9.32 -10.09
N PHE A 23 -5.97 -8.09 -9.96
CA PHE A 23 -5.51 -7.52 -8.69
C PHE A 23 -6.61 -7.54 -7.63
N LEU A 24 -7.82 -7.07 -7.96
CA LEU A 24 -8.97 -7.12 -7.07
C LEU A 24 -9.37 -8.57 -6.75
N CYS A 25 -9.41 -9.46 -7.75
CA CYS A 25 -9.74 -10.87 -7.55
C CYS A 25 -8.74 -11.57 -6.61
N LEU A 26 -7.44 -11.30 -6.75
CA LEU A 26 -6.41 -11.86 -5.89
C LEU A 26 -6.46 -11.25 -4.48
N THR A 27 -6.83 -9.97 -4.34
CA THR A 27 -7.05 -9.36 -3.03
C THR A 27 -8.17 -10.09 -2.28
N LEU A 28 -9.30 -10.33 -2.95
CA LEU A 28 -10.41 -11.11 -2.41
C LEU A 28 -9.99 -12.55 -2.09
N LYS A 29 -9.12 -13.15 -2.92
CA LYS A 29 -8.61 -14.49 -2.65
C LYS A 29 -7.72 -14.53 -1.40
N LEU A 30 -6.87 -13.53 -1.18
CA LEU A 30 -6.08 -13.42 0.05
C LEU A 30 -6.99 -13.26 1.27
N LEU A 31 -8.07 -12.46 1.18
CA LEU A 31 -9.08 -12.35 2.24
C LEU A 31 -9.76 -13.68 2.57
N GLN A 32 -10.01 -14.53 1.57
CA GLN A 32 -10.55 -15.87 1.80
C GLN A 32 -9.54 -16.83 2.41
N LEU A 33 -8.26 -16.71 2.05
CA LEU A 33 -7.21 -17.62 2.51
C LEU A 33 -6.69 -17.27 3.89
N GLN A 34 -6.79 -15.99 4.29
CA GLN A 34 -6.30 -15.46 5.55
C GLN A 34 -4.88 -15.97 5.87
N PRO A 35 -3.88 -15.63 5.04
CA PRO A 35 -2.50 -16.00 5.32
C PRO A 35 -2.09 -15.53 6.71
N ASP A 36 -1.19 -16.29 7.32
CA ASP A 36 -0.61 -15.98 8.60
C ASP A 36 0.29 -14.73 8.53
N ARG A 37 0.60 -14.19 9.71
CA ARG A 37 1.30 -12.91 9.80
C ARG A 37 2.71 -12.95 9.18
N GLN A 38 3.45 -14.04 9.41
CA GLN A 38 4.82 -14.16 8.91
C GLN A 38 4.84 -14.11 7.38
N MET A 39 3.90 -14.83 6.75
CA MET A 39 3.74 -14.84 5.31
C MET A 39 3.40 -13.45 4.76
N LEU A 40 2.54 -12.72 5.46
CA LEU A 40 2.18 -11.36 5.07
C LEU A 40 3.37 -10.39 5.16
N ASP A 41 4.17 -10.46 6.21
CA ASP A 41 5.37 -9.62 6.34
C ASP A 41 6.38 -9.90 5.23
N VAL A 42 6.61 -11.18 4.91
CA VAL A 42 7.44 -11.59 3.76
C VAL A 42 6.94 -11.01 2.45
N LEU A 43 5.62 -10.97 2.24
CA LEU A 43 5.00 -10.43 1.03
C LEU A 43 5.16 -8.91 0.91
N VAL A 44 5.02 -8.18 2.01
CA VAL A 44 5.22 -6.72 2.03
C VAL A 44 6.69 -6.35 1.80
N ASP A 45 7.61 -7.19 2.24
CA ASP A 45 9.05 -6.96 2.09
C ASP A 45 9.60 -7.44 0.73
N GLN A 46 8.76 -8.01 -0.16
CA GLN A 46 9.16 -8.41 -1.51
C GLN A 46 9.61 -7.22 -2.36
N LYS A 47 10.86 -7.26 -2.83
CA LYS A 47 11.45 -6.20 -3.66
C LYS A 47 11.42 -6.51 -5.15
N ASP A 48 11.38 -7.77 -5.56
CA ASP A 48 11.45 -8.10 -6.99
C ASP A 48 10.10 -7.91 -7.71
N PHE A 49 9.00 -8.18 -7.01
CA PHE A 49 7.66 -8.19 -7.57
C PHE A 49 6.82 -7.02 -7.05
N LYS A 50 6.94 -5.86 -7.68
CA LYS A 50 6.23 -4.63 -7.27
C LYS A 50 4.71 -4.74 -7.17
N TYR A 51 4.07 -5.54 -8.03
CA TYR A 51 2.61 -5.74 -7.98
C TYR A 51 2.18 -6.72 -6.91
N LEU A 52 3.01 -7.74 -6.63
CA LEU A 52 2.82 -8.63 -5.48
C LEU A 52 2.93 -7.84 -4.17
N ARG A 53 3.92 -6.94 -4.09
CA ARG A 53 4.07 -6.00 -2.98
C ARG A 53 2.82 -5.14 -2.84
N ALA A 54 2.37 -4.47 -3.90
CA ALA A 54 1.17 -3.64 -3.86
C ALA A 54 -0.09 -4.43 -3.42
N LEU A 55 -0.22 -5.68 -3.87
CA LEU A 55 -1.29 -6.58 -3.45
C LEU A 55 -1.24 -6.86 -1.94
N ALA A 56 -0.04 -7.14 -1.43
CA ALA A 56 0.20 -7.35 -0.01
C ALA A 56 -0.10 -6.10 0.82
N LEU A 57 0.26 -4.91 0.34
CA LEU A 57 -0.02 -3.64 1.02
C LEU A 57 -1.52 -3.38 1.16
N LEU A 58 -2.28 -3.58 0.08
CA LEU A 58 -3.73 -3.43 0.14
C LEU A 58 -4.34 -4.44 1.13
N TYR A 59 -3.92 -5.70 1.08
CA TYR A 59 -4.39 -6.71 2.03
C TYR A 59 -4.01 -6.37 3.49
N PHE A 60 -2.78 -5.91 3.72
CA PHE A 60 -2.29 -5.47 5.04
C PHE A 60 -3.16 -4.34 5.57
N ARG A 61 -3.41 -3.31 4.73
CA ARG A 61 -4.27 -2.17 5.06
C ARG A 61 -5.70 -2.57 5.42
N LEU A 62 -6.22 -3.65 4.83
CA LEU A 62 -7.58 -4.13 5.10
C LEU A 62 -7.72 -4.94 6.39
N THR A 63 -6.62 -5.51 6.91
CA THR A 63 -6.69 -6.57 7.93
C THR A 63 -5.94 -6.26 9.22
N GLN A 64 -4.93 -5.38 9.18
CA GLN A 64 -4.06 -5.11 10.31
C GLN A 64 -4.52 -3.91 11.16
N PRO A 65 -4.10 -3.81 12.43
CA PRO A 65 -4.44 -2.66 13.27
C PRO A 65 -3.70 -1.39 12.84
N SER A 66 -4.29 -0.22 13.16
CA SER A 66 -3.81 1.10 12.72
C SER A 66 -2.31 1.33 12.97
N VAL A 67 -1.81 0.98 14.16
CA VAL A 67 -0.40 1.18 14.55
C VAL A 67 0.54 0.41 13.61
N GLU A 68 0.24 -0.86 13.37
CA GLU A 68 1.07 -1.71 12.50
C GLU A 68 0.98 -1.31 11.04
N ILE A 69 -0.19 -0.84 10.59
CA ILE A 69 -0.37 -0.27 9.25
C ILE A 69 0.64 0.86 9.05
N TYR A 70 0.69 1.85 9.96
CA TYR A 70 1.63 2.95 9.84
C TYR A 70 3.09 2.47 9.87
N GLN A 71 3.45 1.62 10.85
CA GLN A 71 4.83 1.12 10.99
C GLN A 71 5.33 0.37 9.75
N LYS A 72 4.46 -0.40 9.08
CA LYS A 72 4.86 -1.21 7.93
C LYS A 72 4.77 -0.46 6.59
N LEU A 73 3.80 0.44 6.43
CA LEU A 73 3.58 1.16 5.16
C LEU A 73 4.46 2.41 5.03
N GLU A 74 4.71 3.16 6.10
CA GLU A 74 5.44 4.43 5.99
C GLU A 74 6.88 4.33 5.48
N PRO A 75 7.66 3.28 5.82
CA PRO A 75 8.99 3.10 5.21
C PRO A 75 8.95 2.98 3.68
N LEU A 76 7.77 2.68 3.11
CA LEU A 76 7.59 2.50 1.67
C LEU A 76 7.35 3.81 0.92
N TYR A 77 7.30 4.95 1.62
CA TYR A 77 7.41 6.26 0.98
C TYR A 77 8.75 6.46 0.27
N ALA A 78 9.78 5.67 0.59
CA ALA A 78 11.04 5.64 -0.14
C ALA A 78 11.01 4.78 -1.42
N ASP A 79 9.89 4.14 -1.74
CA ASP A 79 9.74 3.28 -2.92
C ASP A 79 9.06 4.02 -4.09
N TYR A 80 9.86 4.57 -4.99
CA TYR A 80 9.40 5.37 -6.14
C TYR A 80 9.16 4.54 -7.41
N ARG A 81 9.01 3.21 -7.31
CA ARG A 81 8.82 2.38 -8.51
C ARG A 81 7.44 2.60 -9.12
N LYS A 82 7.41 2.73 -10.45
CA LYS A 82 6.18 2.92 -11.22
C LYS A 82 5.28 1.69 -11.19
N LEU A 83 4.01 1.90 -10.88
CA LEU A 83 2.92 0.95 -11.03
C LEU A 83 2.00 1.39 -12.18
N ARG A 84 1.51 0.42 -12.93
CA ARG A 84 0.40 0.64 -13.85
C ARG A 84 -0.90 0.53 -13.06
N SER A 85 -1.68 1.60 -13.00
CA SER A 85 -3.02 1.62 -12.39
C SER A 85 -4.08 1.55 -13.48
N LYS A 86 -5.10 0.71 -13.29
CA LYS A 86 -6.27 0.65 -14.17
C LYS A 86 -7.45 1.35 -13.50
N ASN A 87 -7.88 2.44 -14.11
CA ASN A 87 -8.98 3.25 -13.59
C ASN A 87 -10.36 2.66 -13.93
N MET A 88 -11.43 3.33 -13.50
CA MET A 88 -12.81 2.87 -13.72
C MET A 88 -13.25 2.90 -15.19
N THR A 89 -12.65 3.73 -16.05
CA THR A 89 -12.97 3.75 -17.48
C THR A 89 -12.26 2.61 -18.23
N GLY A 90 -11.22 2.02 -17.63
CA GLY A 90 -10.41 0.96 -18.18
C GLY A 90 -9.11 1.43 -18.82
N THR A 91 -8.81 2.73 -18.77
CA THR A 91 -7.53 3.28 -19.20
C THR A 91 -6.45 3.01 -18.16
N TYR A 92 -5.20 2.95 -18.63
CA TYR A 92 -4.04 2.77 -17.76
C TYR A 92 -3.38 4.10 -17.46
N GLU A 93 -3.07 4.30 -16.20
CA GLU A 93 -2.35 5.46 -15.67
C GLU A 93 -1.07 4.97 -14.98
N ILE A 94 -0.05 5.82 -14.94
CA ILE A 94 1.17 5.56 -14.18
C ILE A 94 0.97 6.21 -12.82
N VAL A 95 1.15 5.41 -11.77
CA VAL A 95 1.26 5.87 -10.38
C VAL A 95 2.55 5.31 -9.80
N HIS A 96 2.94 5.75 -8.61
CA HIS A 96 4.11 5.24 -7.90
C HIS A 96 3.71 4.47 -6.62
N ILE A 97 4.63 3.69 -6.05
CA ILE A 97 4.32 2.88 -4.85
C ILE A 97 4.07 3.78 -3.63
N ASP A 98 4.89 4.80 -3.44
CA ASP A 98 4.71 5.85 -2.43
C ASP A 98 3.35 6.56 -2.55
N GLU A 99 2.92 6.93 -3.76
CA GLU A 99 1.59 7.49 -4.02
C GLU A 99 0.46 6.50 -3.68
N PHE A 100 0.66 5.21 -3.99
CA PHE A 100 -0.29 4.16 -3.65
C PHE A 100 -0.38 3.95 -2.13
N VAL A 101 0.75 3.99 -1.44
CA VAL A 101 0.83 3.92 0.03
C VAL A 101 0.10 5.11 0.66
N ASP A 102 0.31 6.32 0.14
CA ASP A 102 -0.40 7.51 0.62
C ASP A 102 -1.92 7.35 0.48
N SER A 103 -2.35 6.86 -0.69
CA SER A 103 -3.76 6.56 -0.97
C SER A 103 -4.32 5.56 0.04
N LEU A 104 -3.58 4.50 0.38
CA LEU A 104 -4.01 3.50 1.38
C LEU A 104 -4.15 4.10 2.78
N LEU A 105 -3.32 5.08 3.16
CA LEU A 105 -3.32 5.67 4.49
C LEU A 105 -4.35 6.81 4.65
N ARG A 106 -4.69 7.51 3.57
CA ARG A 106 -5.49 8.74 3.62
C ARG A 106 -6.88 8.62 3.00
N GLU A 107 -7.04 7.79 1.98
CA GLU A 107 -8.30 7.70 1.25
C GLU A 107 -9.29 6.74 1.90
N ASN A 108 -10.58 7.02 1.74
CA ASN A 108 -11.64 6.13 2.22
C ASN A 108 -11.90 4.95 1.26
N LYS A 109 -11.44 5.07 0.01
CA LYS A 109 -11.69 4.06 -1.03
C LYS A 109 -10.50 3.95 -1.97
N VAL A 110 -9.97 2.74 -2.10
CA VAL A 110 -8.85 2.41 -3.00
C VAL A 110 -9.18 1.15 -3.78
N CYS A 111 -8.83 1.11 -5.07
CA CYS A 111 -9.08 -0.05 -5.95
C CYS A 111 -10.52 -0.61 -5.87
N PHE A 112 -11.51 0.29 -5.81
CA PHE A 112 -12.93 -0.05 -5.69
C PHE A 112 -13.37 -0.68 -4.34
N ILE A 113 -12.47 -0.75 -3.36
CA ILE A 113 -12.74 -1.25 -2.01
C ILE A 113 -12.87 -0.07 -1.04
N THR A 114 -13.96 -0.03 -0.27
CA THR A 114 -14.09 0.88 0.87
C THR A 114 -13.21 0.38 2.00
N LEU A 115 -12.24 1.17 2.43
CA LEU A 115 -11.28 0.75 3.45
C LEU A 115 -11.90 0.86 4.86
N PRO A 116 -11.59 -0.07 5.78
CA PRO A 116 -11.90 0.12 7.19
C PRO A 116 -11.25 1.40 7.71
N GLY A 117 -11.97 2.16 8.52
CA GLY A 117 -11.43 3.36 9.17
C GLY A 117 -10.26 3.00 10.07
N ILE A 118 -9.18 3.76 9.98
CA ILE A 118 -8.02 3.66 10.88
C ILE A 118 -7.96 4.89 11.77
N THR A 119 -7.42 4.72 12.97
CA THR A 119 -7.18 5.83 13.89
C THR A 119 -6.21 6.80 13.23
N LYS A 120 -6.52 8.10 13.24
CA LYS A 120 -5.63 9.12 12.68
C LYS A 120 -4.27 9.05 13.36
N ARG A 121 -3.21 9.21 12.57
CA ARG A 121 -1.83 9.21 13.05
C ARG A 121 -1.62 10.14 14.26
N MET A 122 -2.08 11.39 14.20
CA MET A 122 -1.95 12.35 15.30
C MET A 122 -2.49 11.81 16.64
N ALA A 123 -3.65 11.15 16.62
CA ALA A 123 -4.24 10.58 17.82
C ALA A 123 -3.43 9.38 18.38
N LEU A 124 -2.71 8.66 17.51
CA LEU A 124 -1.83 7.57 17.92
C LEU A 124 -0.50 8.11 18.49
N GLU A 125 0.01 9.22 17.97
CA GLU A 125 1.16 9.93 18.50
C GLU A 125 0.84 10.55 19.87
N ASP A 126 -0.29 11.22 20.02
CA ASP A 126 -0.77 11.77 21.30
C ASP A 126 -0.97 10.68 22.36
N ALA A 127 -1.38 9.48 21.94
CA ALA A 127 -1.54 8.31 22.81
C ALA A 127 -0.20 7.58 23.09
N GLY A 128 0.92 8.02 22.51
CA GLY A 128 2.23 7.38 22.66
C GLY A 128 2.33 6.00 22.00
N GLN A 129 1.41 5.66 21.10
CA GLN A 129 1.40 4.39 20.35
C GLN A 129 2.26 4.43 19.09
N LEU A 130 2.52 5.64 18.57
CA LEU A 130 3.44 5.89 17.48
C LEU A 130 4.43 6.99 17.87
N ALA A 131 5.68 6.84 17.43
CA ALA A 131 6.64 7.93 17.48
C ALA A 131 6.31 8.98 16.40
N PRO A 132 6.76 10.23 16.58
CA PRO A 132 6.69 11.24 15.52
C PRO A 132 7.25 10.69 14.21
N ARG A 133 6.58 10.99 13.09
CA ARG A 133 7.01 10.53 11.77
C ARG A 133 8.37 11.13 11.43
N ILE A 134 9.34 10.29 11.09
CA ILE A 134 10.61 10.73 10.49
C ILE A 134 10.45 10.64 8.97
N SER A 135 10.55 11.77 8.29
CA SER A 135 10.52 11.80 6.83
C SER A 135 11.92 11.48 6.31
N PRO A 136 12.07 10.56 5.33
CA PRO A 136 13.39 10.31 4.72
C PRO A 136 14.05 11.57 4.15
N LEU A 137 13.24 12.54 3.71
CA LEU A 137 13.72 13.82 3.18
C LEU A 137 14.25 14.76 4.26
N ASP A 138 13.77 14.64 5.51
CA ASP A 138 14.20 15.50 6.61
C ASP A 138 15.59 15.05 7.11
N ASP A 139 15.84 13.72 7.16
CA ASP A 139 17.15 13.14 7.52
C ASP A 139 18.26 13.54 6.53
N GLU A 140 17.97 13.62 5.22
CA GLU A 140 18.96 14.02 4.22
C GLU A 140 19.39 15.50 4.38
N SER A 141 18.47 16.38 4.81
CA SER A 141 18.73 17.82 4.94
C SER A 141 19.66 18.20 6.11
N GLU A 142 19.70 17.39 7.18
CA GLU A 142 20.61 17.62 8.30
C GLU A 142 22.06 17.19 7.97
N SER A 143 22.23 16.25 7.04
CA SER A 143 23.54 15.72 6.65
C SER A 143 24.36 16.68 5.77
N ASP A 144 23.71 17.59 5.05
CA ASP A 144 24.37 18.61 4.20
C ASP A 144 24.72 19.91 4.95
N SER A 145 24.39 20.00 6.25
CA SER A 145 24.55 21.24 7.03
C SER A 145 25.79 21.27 7.92
N THR A 146 26.66 20.25 7.88
CA THR A 146 27.84 20.12 8.78
C THR A 146 29.19 20.51 8.18
N ASP A 147 29.25 21.01 6.95
CA ASP A 147 30.48 21.58 6.39
C ASP A 147 30.34 23.11 6.15
N ASN A 148 30.58 23.90 7.20
CA ASN A 148 31.17 25.24 7.08
C ASN A 148 31.82 25.73 8.38
#